data_AF-A0A426YDQ4-F1
#
_entry.id   AF-A0A426YDQ4-F1
#
_cell.length_a   1.000
_cell.length_b   1.000
_cell.length_c   1.000
_cell.angle_alpha   90.00
_cell.angle_beta   90.00
_cell.angle_gamma   90.00
#
_symmetry.space_group_name_H-M   'P 1'
#
loop_
_entity.id
_entity.type
_entity.pdbx_description
1 polymer ?
#
loop_
_entity_poly.entity_id
_entity_poly.type
_entity_poly.pdbx_seq_one_letter_code
_entity_poly.pdbx_strand_id
1 'polypeptide(L)'
;GREAAALRDCVEQLGDAADQVGRTAAELRGLEALVGMEVAWRVSNAQTWMSAALTNEDTCSDGFREVGGGGTSSIRTDVCRRVGRVKQYTSNALALVNSLVNGG
;
A
#
# COMPACT_ATOMS: atom_id res chain seq x y z
N GLY A 1 -0.14 16.43 -20.94
CA GLY A 1 -0.25 17.48 -19.90
C GLY A 1 0.22 16.95 -18.56
N ARG A 2 0.45 17.82 -17.57
CA ARG A 2 0.96 17.44 -16.24
C ARG A 2 0.09 16.39 -15.54
N GLU A 3 -1.24 16.49 -15.65
CA GLU A 3 -2.18 15.49 -15.10
C GLU A 3 -1.98 14.09 -15.69
N ALA A 4 -1.73 14.00 -16.99
CA ALA A 4 -1.49 12.70 -17.64
C ALA A 4 -0.15 12.08 -17.23
N ALA A 5 0.87 12.90 -16.91
CA ALA A 5 2.14 12.42 -16.39
C ALA A 5 1.97 11.88 -14.96
N ALA A 6 1.41 12.70 -14.05
CA ALA A 6 1.16 12.25 -12.68
C ALA A 6 0.21 11.06 -12.59
N LEU A 7 -0.72 10.89 -13.54
CA LEU A 7 -1.58 9.72 -13.57
C LEU A 7 -0.78 8.45 -13.91
N ARG A 8 0.19 8.54 -14.83
CA ARG A 8 1.07 7.41 -15.14
C ARG A 8 1.95 7.08 -13.95
N ASP A 9 2.57 8.09 -13.35
CA ASP A 9 3.41 7.91 -12.15
C ASP A 9 2.59 7.27 -11.03
N CYS A 10 1.36 7.73 -10.80
CA CYS A 10 0.46 7.10 -9.83
C CYS A 10 0.13 5.64 -10.16
N VAL A 11 -0.12 5.31 -11.43
CA VAL A 11 -0.39 3.92 -11.86
C VAL A 11 0.83 3.04 -11.59
N GLU A 12 2.05 3.52 -11.84
CA GLU A 12 3.28 2.80 -11.50
C GLU A 12 3.39 2.55 -9.99
N GLN A 13 3.17 3.59 -9.17
CA GLN A 13 3.19 3.46 -7.70
C GLN A 13 2.13 2.47 -7.19
N LEU A 14 0.92 2.48 -7.75
CA LEU A 14 -0.14 1.53 -7.38
C LEU A 14 0.17 0.10 -7.87
N GLY A 15 0.90 -0.05 -8.97
CA GLY A 15 1.43 -1.34 -9.43
C GLY A 15 2.42 -1.92 -8.42
N ASP A 16 3.39 -1.11 -7.98
CA ASP A 16 4.36 -1.52 -6.96
C ASP A 16 3.66 -1.86 -5.63
N ALA A 17 2.65 -1.08 -5.22
CA ALA A 17 1.85 -1.38 -4.04
C ALA A 17 1.11 -2.73 -4.16
N ALA A 18 0.53 -3.02 -5.33
CA ALA A 18 -0.14 -4.30 -5.57
C ALA A 18 0.84 -5.49 -5.51
N ASP A 19 2.04 -5.35 -6.08
CA ASP A 19 3.09 -6.37 -6.01
C ASP A 19 3.54 -6.62 -4.56
N GLN A 20 3.68 -5.56 -3.77
CA GLN A 20 4.03 -5.64 -2.35
C GLN A 20 2.94 -6.33 -1.53
N VAL A 21 1.66 -6.00 -1.76
CA VAL A 21 0.53 -6.73 -1.15
C VAL A 21 0.55 -8.22 -1.56
N GLY A 22 0.90 -8.52 -2.82
CA GLY A 22 1.10 -9.89 -3.29
C GLY A 22 2.21 -10.63 -2.53
N ARG A 23 3.34 -9.95 -2.26
CA ARG A 23 4.44 -10.49 -1.43
C ARG A 23 4.01 -10.71 0.01
N THR A 24 3.28 -9.77 0.62
CA THR A 24 2.66 -9.97 1.95
C THR A 24 1.82 -11.24 1.97
N ALA A 25 0.94 -11.45 0.99
CA ALA A 25 0.11 -12.64 0.93
C ALA A 25 0.94 -13.94 0.77
N ALA A 26 2.05 -13.89 0.04
CA ALA A 26 2.97 -15.02 -0.07
C ALA A 26 3.68 -15.33 1.26
N GLU A 27 4.10 -14.30 2.01
CA GLU A 27 4.70 -14.46 3.34
C GLU A 27 3.72 -15.02 4.37
N LEU A 28 2.42 -14.70 4.26
CA LEU A 28 1.41 -15.20 5.19
C LEU A 28 0.85 -16.58 4.82
N ARG A 29 1.14 -17.10 3.62
CA ARG A 29 0.60 -18.39 3.18
C ARG A 29 1.24 -19.56 3.95
N GLY A 30 0.40 -20.42 4.54
CA GLY A 30 0.85 -21.63 5.25
C GLY A 30 1.51 -21.32 6.59
N LEU A 31 1.27 -20.14 7.14
CA LEU A 31 1.87 -19.67 8.40
C LEU A 31 1.37 -20.49 9.60
N GLU A 32 0.19 -21.09 9.50
CA GLU A 32 -0.41 -22.01 10.47
C GLU A 32 0.36 -23.34 10.63
N ALA A 33 1.18 -23.71 9.65
CA ALA A 33 2.00 -24.92 9.70
C ALA A 33 3.39 -24.66 10.30
N LEU A 34 3.72 -23.41 10.62
CA LEU A 34 5.02 -22.98 11.11
C LEU A 34 4.98 -22.65 12.60
N VAL A 35 6.15 -22.68 13.25
CA VAL A 35 6.30 -22.34 14.67
C VAL A 35 7.57 -21.52 14.93
N GLY A 36 7.56 -20.75 16.00
CA GLY A 36 8.76 -20.06 16.51
C GLY A 36 9.28 -18.97 15.58
N MET A 37 10.60 -18.91 15.41
CA MET A 37 11.30 -17.80 14.74
C MET A 37 10.90 -17.61 13.27
N GLU A 38 10.53 -18.69 12.57
CA GLU A 38 10.13 -18.60 11.16
C GLU A 38 8.81 -17.83 11.00
N VAL A 39 7.86 -18.03 11.91
CA VAL A 39 6.61 -17.24 11.95
C VAL A 39 6.93 -15.76 12.14
N ALA A 40 7.75 -15.42 13.13
CA ALA A 40 8.12 -14.04 13.40
C ALA A 40 8.83 -13.37 12.20
N TRP A 41 9.72 -14.10 11.51
CA TRP A 41 10.43 -13.59 10.34
C TRP A 41 9.49 -13.33 9.16
N ARG A 42 8.60 -14.27 8.83
CA ARG A 42 7.63 -14.12 7.74
C ARG A 42 6.64 -12.98 8.00
N VAL A 43 6.17 -12.85 9.25
CA VAL A 43 5.30 -11.72 9.63
C VAL A 43 6.05 -10.39 9.52
N SER A 44 7.32 -10.32 9.93
CA SER A 44 8.14 -9.10 9.77
C SER A 44 8.32 -8.70 8.29
N ASN A 45 8.57 -9.66 7.40
CA ASN A 45 8.59 -9.41 5.95
C ASN A 45 7.24 -8.89 5.45
N ALA A 46 6.14 -9.53 5.88
CA ALA A 46 4.78 -9.12 5.52
C ALA A 46 4.48 -7.67 5.95
N GLN A 47 4.90 -7.26 7.16
CA GLN A 47 4.79 -5.89 7.67
C GLN A 47 5.59 -4.89 6.81
N THR A 48 6.81 -5.27 6.43
CA THR A 48 7.68 -4.45 5.59
C THR A 48 7.02 -4.18 4.24
N TRP A 49 6.50 -5.21 3.59
CA TRP A 49 5.83 -5.07 2.29
C TRP A 49 4.54 -4.25 2.38
N MET A 50 3.72 -4.44 3.41
CA MET A 50 2.50 -3.63 3.61
C MET A 50 2.83 -2.16 3.90
N SER A 51 3.90 -1.87 4.64
CA SER A 51 4.35 -0.50 4.90
C SER A 51 4.88 0.18 3.64
N ALA A 52 5.57 -0.57 2.79
CA ALA A 52 5.98 -0.10 1.48
C ALA A 52 4.78 0.21 0.58
N ALA A 53 3.72 -0.62 0.62
CA ALA A 53 2.51 -0.41 -0.18
C ALA A 53 1.82 0.91 0.20
N LEU A 54 1.70 1.19 1.50
CA LEU A 54 1.20 2.47 2.00
C LEU A 54 2.05 3.66 1.52
N THR A 55 3.38 3.51 1.51
CA THR A 55 4.30 4.57 1.07
C THR A 55 4.13 4.90 -0.41
N ASN A 56 3.94 3.88 -1.25
CA ASN A 56 3.70 4.06 -2.68
C ASN A 56 2.33 4.70 -2.95
N GLU A 57 1.29 4.26 -2.24
CA GLU A 57 -0.04 4.87 -2.33
C GLU A 57 -0.02 6.34 -1.87
N ASP A 58 0.74 6.66 -0.83
CA ASP A 58 1.00 8.04 -0.40
C ASP A 58 1.68 8.86 -1.50
N THR A 59 2.77 8.32 -2.06
CA THR A 59 3.52 8.93 -3.15
C THR A 59 2.64 9.23 -4.37
N CYS A 60 1.77 8.30 -4.79
CA CYS A 60 0.78 8.57 -5.84
C CYS A 60 -0.09 9.77 -5.46
N SER A 61 -0.66 9.76 -4.24
CA SER A 61 -1.63 10.78 -3.85
C SER A 61 -1.02 12.17 -3.74
N ASP A 62 0.22 12.25 -3.26
CA ASP A 62 0.95 13.51 -3.09
C ASP A 62 1.46 14.05 -4.43
N GLY A 63 2.04 13.19 -5.27
CA GLY A 63 2.43 13.58 -6.63
C GLY A 63 1.26 14.10 -7.46
N PHE A 64 0.04 13.58 -7.25
CA PHE A 64 -1.15 14.06 -7.94
C PHE A 64 -1.72 15.36 -7.32
N ARG A 65 -1.55 15.59 -6.01
CA ARG A 65 -1.95 16.85 -5.34
C ARG A 65 -1.12 18.04 -5.81
N GLU A 66 0.14 17.81 -6.16
CA GLU A 66 1.07 18.83 -6.66
C GLU A 66 0.81 19.23 -8.13
N VAL A 67 -0.10 18.52 -8.82
CA VAL A 67 -0.51 18.89 -10.17
C VAL A 67 -1.58 19.99 -10.14
N GLY A 68 -1.24 21.13 -10.73
CA GLY A 68 -2.16 22.25 -10.96
C GLY A 68 -2.12 23.27 -9.82
N GLY A 69 -1.67 24.49 -10.13
CA GLY A 69 -1.43 25.56 -9.16
C GLY A 69 -2.69 26.07 -8.45
N GLY A 70 -3.16 25.33 -7.45
CA GLY A 70 -4.21 25.75 -6.51
C GLY A 70 -5.65 25.39 -6.90
N GLY A 71 -5.90 24.86 -8.11
CA GLY A 71 -7.25 24.45 -8.56
C GLY A 71 -7.54 22.97 -8.31
N THR A 72 -8.75 22.64 -7.84
CA THR A 72 -9.24 21.26 -7.75
C THR A 72 -9.81 20.80 -9.09
N SER A 73 -9.05 20.04 -9.89
CA SER A 73 -9.63 19.34 -11.05
C SER A 73 -10.46 18.13 -10.58
N SER A 74 -11.50 17.77 -11.35
CA SER A 74 -12.33 16.58 -11.07
C SER A 74 -11.49 15.31 -11.03
N ILE A 75 -10.51 15.20 -11.93
CA ILE A 75 -9.56 14.09 -12.01
C ILE A 75 -8.76 13.98 -10.72
N ARG A 76 -8.22 15.09 -10.19
CA ARG A 76 -7.49 15.09 -8.91
C ARG A 76 -8.34 14.56 -7.77
N THR A 77 -9.56 15.07 -7.63
CA THR A 77 -10.49 14.61 -6.59
C THR A 77 -10.76 13.12 -6.72
N ASP A 78 -11.00 12.63 -7.93
CA ASP A 78 -11.29 11.22 -8.15
C ASP A 78 -10.10 10.30 -7.87
N VAL A 79 -8.89 10.67 -8.30
CA VAL A 79 -7.66 9.91 -8.03
C VAL A 79 -7.41 9.87 -6.52
N CYS A 80 -7.35 11.02 -5.84
CA CYS A 80 -7.09 11.08 -4.40
C CYS A 80 -8.15 10.31 -3.60
N ARG A 81 -9.43 10.37 -3.99
CA ARG A 81 -10.51 9.62 -3.33
C ARG A 81 -10.32 8.11 -3.51
N ARG A 82 -9.99 7.64 -4.71
CA ARG A 82 -9.80 6.20 -4.99
C ARG A 82 -8.58 5.68 -4.24
N VAL A 83 -7.46 6.38 -4.33
CA VAL A 83 -6.20 6.03 -3.64
C VAL A 83 -6.41 6.01 -2.13
N GLY A 84 -7.11 7.01 -1.57
CA GLY A 84 -7.44 7.05 -0.15
C GLY A 84 -8.20 5.81 0.35
N ARG A 85 -9.08 5.22 -0.47
CA ARG A 85 -9.73 3.94 -0.11
C ARG A 85 -8.76 2.77 -0.16
N VAL A 86 -7.86 2.73 -1.15
CA VAL A 86 -6.85 1.66 -1.24
C VAL A 86 -5.96 1.72 0.01
N LYS A 87 -5.48 2.91 0.38
CA LYS A 87 -4.76 3.17 1.64
C LYS A 87 -5.48 2.65 2.87
N GLN A 88 -6.79 2.86 2.95
CA GLN A 88 -7.57 2.34 4.07
C GLN A 88 -7.55 0.81 4.12
N TYR A 89 -7.70 0.13 2.98
CA TYR A 89 -7.60 -1.33 2.92
C TYR A 89 -6.21 -1.83 3.28
N THR A 90 -5.16 -1.19 2.75
CA THR A 90 -3.76 -1.52 3.04
C THR A 90 -3.45 -1.30 4.53
N SER A 91 -3.93 -0.20 5.13
CA SER A 91 -3.78 0.07 6.56
C SER A 91 -4.51 -0.94 7.44
N ASN A 92 -5.76 -1.30 7.09
CA ASN A 92 -6.50 -2.34 7.80
C ASN A 92 -5.77 -3.69 7.74
N ALA A 93 -5.27 -4.07 6.57
CA ALA A 93 -4.52 -5.31 6.41
C ALA A 93 -3.17 -5.27 7.18
N LEU A 94 -2.46 -4.15 7.19
CA LEU A 94 -1.25 -3.99 8.02
C LEU A 94 -1.57 -4.14 9.51
N ALA A 95 -2.69 -3.59 9.99
CA ALA A 95 -3.13 -3.77 11.37
C ALA A 95 -3.40 -5.24 11.72
N LEU A 96 -4.00 -6.00 10.80
CA LEU A 96 -4.18 -7.45 10.95
C LEU A 96 -2.84 -8.18 11.00
N VAL A 97 -1.89 -7.85 10.12
CA VAL A 97 -0.53 -8.43 10.15
C VAL A 97 0.15 -8.14 11.49
N ASN A 98 0.04 -6.91 12.00
CA ASN A 98 0.60 -6.53 13.30
C ASN A 98 -0.03 -7.31 14.46
N SER A 99 -1.28 -7.75 14.35
CA SER A 99 -1.92 -8.57 15.39
C SER A 99 -1.32 -9.98 15.49
N LEU A 100 -0.71 -10.50 14.43
CA LEU A 100 -0.08 -11.85 14.42
C LEU A 100 1.17 -11.94 15.30
N VAL A 101 1.85 -10.81 15.56
CA VAL A 101 3.02 -10.74 16.45
C VAL A 101 2.60 -10.55 17.91
N ASN A 102 1.44 -9.91 18.14
CA ASN A 102 0.96 -9.52 19.47
C ASN A 102 -0.01 -10.54 20.12
N GLY A 103 -0.39 -11.59 19.39
CA GLY A 103 -1.37 -12.59 19.82
C GLY A 103 -0.79 -13.97 20.18
N GLY A 104 0.51 -14.04 20.49
CA GLY A 104 1.18 -15.26 20.99
C GLY A 104 1.00 -15.47 22.49
#